data_AF-A0A728J4L7-F1
#
_entry.id   AF-A0A728J4L7-F1
#
_cell.length_a   1.000
_cell.length_b   1.000
_cell.length_c   1.000
_cell.angle_alpha   90.00
_cell.angle_beta   90.00
_cell.angle_gamma   90.00
#
_symmetry.space_group_name_H-M   'P 1'
#
loop_
_entity.id
_entity.type
_entity.pdbx_description
1 polymer ?
#
loop_
_entity_poly.entity_id
_entity_poly.type
_entity_poly.pdbx_seq_one_letter_code
_entity_poly.pdbx_strand_id
1 'polypeptide(L)'
;LLELGCKPTLLNNNKIKFRNGVIHKGMIPSEEQALEYGQAVLDVIRPLLKILKENYSEAISTAVFQYLNSIRNPSDDGVPVSTMCLTTILSLSYAEPAHETQSLSEAISQLKNWKSIVENTVFPE
;
A
#
# COMPACT_ATOMS: atom_id res chain seq x y z
N LEU A 1 -14.22 -7.49 19.36
CA LEU A 1 -14.84 -7.65 18.02
C LEU A 1 -13.74 -8.10 17.06
N LEU A 2 -13.98 -9.10 16.20
CA LEU A 2 -13.13 -9.32 15.02
C LEU A 2 -13.74 -8.48 13.90
N GLU A 3 -13.00 -7.52 13.35
CA GLU A 3 -13.50 -6.54 12.36
C GLU A 3 -14.14 -7.20 11.13
N LEU A 4 -13.59 -8.36 10.72
CA LEU A 4 -14.09 -9.14 9.57
C LEU A 4 -14.85 -10.42 9.98
N GLY A 5 -15.14 -10.60 11.28
CA GLY A 5 -15.80 -11.80 11.79
C GLY A 5 -14.99 -13.10 11.68
N CYS A 6 -13.82 -13.08 11.05
CA CYS A 6 -12.90 -14.20 10.88
C CYS A 6 -11.56 -13.95 11.57
N LYS A 7 -10.82 -15.03 11.83
CA LYS A 7 -9.47 -14.94 12.40
C LYS A 7 -8.53 -14.34 11.34
N PRO A 8 -7.71 -13.33 11.69
CA PRO A 8 -6.78 -12.74 10.74
C PRO A 8 -5.74 -13.78 10.28
N THR A 9 -5.40 -13.73 8.99
CA THR A 9 -4.27 -14.49 8.45
C THR A 9 -2.99 -13.98 9.09
N LEU A 10 -2.22 -14.89 9.69
CA LEU A 10 -0.95 -14.57 10.32
C LEU A 10 0.21 -15.06 9.45
N LEU A 11 1.32 -14.33 9.51
CA LEU A 11 2.58 -14.82 8.97
C LEU A 11 2.97 -16.14 9.65
N ASN A 12 3.54 -17.06 8.88
CA ASN A 12 4.03 -18.30 9.44
C ASN A 12 5.22 -18.07 10.40
N ASN A 13 5.49 -19.05 11.26
CA ASN A 13 6.54 -18.93 12.28
C ASN A 13 7.93 -18.66 11.71
N ASN A 14 8.23 -19.10 10.49
CA ASN A 14 9.53 -18.86 9.86
C ASN A 14 9.71 -17.38 9.52
N LYS A 15 8.67 -16.73 8.96
CA LYS A 15 8.67 -15.29 8.68
C LYS A 15 8.77 -14.48 9.97
N ILE A 16 8.07 -14.89 11.03
CA ILE A 16 8.16 -14.26 12.37
C ILE A 16 9.60 -14.33 12.93
N LYS A 17 10.23 -15.51 12.85
CA LYS A 17 11.63 -15.71 13.28
C LYS A 17 12.59 -14.85 12.47
N PHE A 18 12.42 -14.80 11.15
CA PHE A 18 13.21 -13.95 10.25
C PHE A 18 13.13 -12.48 10.67
N ARG A 19 11.91 -11.93 10.81
CA ARG A 19 11.70 -10.56 11.28
C ARG A 19 12.38 -10.31 12.63
N ASN A 20 12.26 -11.24 13.58
CA ASN A 20 12.91 -11.08 14.88
C ASN A 20 14.43 -11.08 14.78
N GLY A 21 15.01 -11.86 13.87
CA GLY A 21 16.44 -11.81 13.55
C GLY A 21 16.85 -10.43 13.05
N VAL A 22 16.10 -9.88 12.09
CA VAL A 22 16.40 -8.54 11.53
C VAL A 22 16.28 -7.46 12.60
N ILE A 23 15.11 -7.36 13.26
CA ILE A 23 14.79 -6.25 14.16
C ILE A 23 15.56 -6.32 15.48
N HIS A 24 15.71 -7.52 16.07
CA HIS A 24 16.23 -7.65 17.44
C HIS A 24 17.65 -8.20 17.51
N LYS A 25 18.15 -8.85 16.46
CA LYS A 25 19.50 -9.43 16.44
C LYS A 25 20.45 -8.71 15.48
N GLY A 26 19.99 -7.66 14.81
CA GLY A 26 20.80 -6.93 13.83
C GLY A 26 21.18 -7.76 12.61
N MET A 27 20.40 -8.81 12.29
CA MET A 27 20.63 -9.60 11.07
C MET A 27 20.37 -8.72 9.85
N ILE A 28 21.36 -8.59 8.96
CA ILE A 28 21.21 -7.91 7.68
C ILE A 28 20.76 -8.95 6.65
N PRO A 29 19.53 -8.86 6.12
CA PRO A 29 19.04 -9.82 5.13
C PRO A 29 19.62 -9.55 3.74
N SER A 30 19.68 -10.57 2.89
CA SER A 30 19.89 -10.37 1.44
C SER A 30 18.67 -9.72 0.79
N GLU A 31 18.83 -9.20 -0.44
CA GLU A 31 17.71 -8.65 -1.21
C GLU A 31 16.62 -9.69 -1.42
N GLU A 32 16.96 -10.92 -1.76
CA GLU A 32 16.01 -12.02 -1.97
C GLU A 32 15.23 -12.34 -0.70
N GLN A 33 15.92 -12.41 0.45
CA GLN A 33 15.28 -12.65 1.74
C GLN A 33 14.31 -11.52 2.11
N ALA A 34 14.70 -10.27 1.85
CA ALA A 34 13.85 -9.10 2.09
C ALA A 34 12.62 -9.10 1.17
N LEU A 35 12.80 -9.41 -0.12
CA LEU A 35 11.72 -9.52 -1.10
C LEU A 35 10.74 -10.65 -0.73
N GLU A 36 11.26 -11.82 -0.38
CA GLU A 36 10.45 -12.99 0.00
C GLU A 36 9.65 -12.74 1.30
N TYR A 37 10.21 -11.98 2.24
CA TYR A 37 9.47 -11.55 3.42
C TYR A 37 8.41 -10.49 3.09
N GLY A 38 8.77 -9.49 2.28
CA GLY A 38 7.84 -8.45 1.85
C GLY A 38 6.66 -9.00 1.05
N GLN A 39 6.88 -9.98 0.17
CA GLN A 39 5.81 -10.67 -0.54
C GLN A 39 4.85 -11.36 0.42
N ALA A 40 5.38 -12.08 1.43
CA ALA A 40 4.54 -12.73 2.42
C ALA A 40 3.70 -11.73 3.23
N VAL A 41 4.19 -10.50 3.43
CA VAL A 41 3.40 -9.41 4.04
C VAL A 41 2.30 -8.93 3.09
N LEU A 42 2.60 -8.74 1.81
CA LEU A 42 1.58 -8.37 0.81
C LEU A 42 0.46 -9.41 0.72
N ASP A 43 0.80 -10.70 0.74
CA ASP A 43 -0.16 -11.80 0.65
C ASP A 43 -1.15 -11.81 1.82
N VAL A 44 -0.75 -11.28 2.98
CA VAL A 44 -1.63 -11.09 4.15
C VAL A 44 -2.51 -9.85 4.00
N ILE A 45 -1.94 -8.73 3.50
CA ILE A 45 -2.64 -7.44 3.44
C ILE A 45 -3.65 -7.38 2.29
N ARG A 46 -3.30 -7.91 1.12
CA ARG A 46 -4.09 -7.75 -0.12
C ARG A 46 -5.53 -8.26 -0.03
N PRO A 47 -5.82 -9.44 0.55
CA PRO A 47 -7.20 -9.88 0.71
C PRO A 47 -8.03 -8.89 1.52
N LEU A 48 -7.44 -8.24 2.54
CA LEU A 48 -8.12 -7.24 3.36
C LEU A 48 -8.39 -5.97 2.56
N LEU A 49 -7.41 -5.49 1.78
CA LEU A 49 -7.60 -4.33 0.90
C LEU A 49 -8.68 -4.59 -0.14
N LYS A 50 -8.74 -5.80 -0.69
CA LYS A 50 -9.78 -6.22 -1.64
C LYS A 50 -11.17 -6.14 -1.01
N ILE A 51 -11.34 -6.70 0.20
CA ILE A 51 -12.59 -6.61 0.96
C ILE A 51 -12.98 -5.14 1.20
N LEU A 52 -12.02 -4.29 1.60
CA LEU A 52 -12.26 -2.86 1.83
C LEU A 52 -12.72 -2.14 0.56
N LYS A 53 -12.11 -2.43 -0.59
CA LYS A 53 -12.49 -1.85 -1.88
C LYS A 53 -13.88 -2.31 -2.34
N GLU A 54 -14.12 -3.62 -2.31
CA GLU A 54 -15.34 -4.21 -2.85
C GLU A 54 -16.57 -3.91 -1.98
N ASN A 55 -16.41 -3.99 -0.65
CA ASN A 55 -17.56 -3.97 0.27
C ASN A 55 -17.72 -2.64 1.02
N TYR A 56 -16.69 -1.78 1.04
CA TYR A 56 -16.67 -0.59 1.89
C TYR A 56 -16.19 0.69 1.18
N SER A 57 -16.13 0.70 -0.16
CA SER A 57 -15.68 1.88 -0.94
C SER A 57 -16.49 3.14 -0.64
N GLU A 58 -17.82 3.04 -0.51
CA GLU A 58 -18.68 4.18 -0.17
C GLU A 58 -18.41 4.71 1.25
N ALA A 59 -18.25 3.82 2.22
CA ALA A 59 -17.93 4.19 3.59
C ALA A 59 -16.56 4.87 3.70
N ILE A 60 -15.57 4.36 2.95
CA ILE A 60 -14.23 4.97 2.85
C ILE A 60 -14.33 6.37 2.23
N SER A 61 -15.03 6.50 1.10
CA SER A 61 -15.25 7.80 0.44
C SER A 61 -15.92 8.80 1.38
N THR A 62 -16.97 8.38 2.06
CA THR A 62 -17.70 9.19 3.05
C THR A 62 -16.79 9.66 4.17
N ALA A 63 -15.99 8.76 4.76
CA ALA A 63 -15.05 9.12 5.82
C ALA A 63 -13.98 10.11 5.35
N VAL A 64 -13.45 9.93 4.13
CA VAL A 64 -12.49 10.86 3.52
C VAL A 64 -13.13 12.24 3.32
N PHE A 65 -14.32 12.33 2.73
CA PHE A 65 -14.98 13.61 2.51
C PHE A 65 -15.42 14.30 3.81
N GLN A 66 -15.86 13.53 4.81
CA GLN A 66 -16.16 14.07 6.14
C GLN A 66 -14.92 14.69 6.78
N TYR A 67 -13.78 13.99 6.74
CA TYR A 67 -12.52 14.52 7.26
C TYR A 67 -12.10 15.78 6.51
N LEU A 68 -12.11 15.76 5.18
CA LEU A 68 -11.75 16.92 4.36
C LEU A 68 -12.64 18.12 4.67
N ASN A 69 -13.96 17.93 4.78
CA ASN A 69 -14.88 19.00 5.15
C ASN A 69 -14.63 19.54 6.56
N SER A 70 -14.24 18.68 7.52
CA SER A 70 -14.00 19.09 8.91
C SER A 70 -12.78 20.01 9.08
N ILE A 71 -11.84 19.98 8.13
CA ILE A 71 -10.61 20.78 8.16
C ILE A 71 -10.66 22.00 7.21
N ARG A 72 -11.79 22.26 6.55
CA ARG A 72 -11.93 23.41 5.65
C ARG A 72 -12.02 24.72 6.41
N ASN A 73 -11.45 25.76 5.81
CA ASN A 73 -11.62 27.13 6.29
C ASN A 73 -12.88 27.73 5.66
N PRO A 74 -13.55 28.69 6.33
CA PRO A 74 -14.65 29.44 5.72
C PRO A 74 -14.27 30.14 4.41
N SER A 75 -12.99 30.51 4.23
CA SER A 75 -12.48 31.09 2.99
C SER A 75 -12.50 30.13 1.80
N ASP A 76 -12.62 28.83 2.04
CA ASP A 76 -12.61 27.81 1.00
C ASP A 76 -14.01 27.60 0.40
N ASP A 77 -15.06 28.27 0.91
CA ASP A 77 -16.44 28.11 0.46
C ASP A 77 -16.60 28.27 -1.05
N GLY A 78 -17.34 27.34 -1.66
CA GLY A 78 -17.49 27.27 -3.12
C GLY A 78 -16.31 26.69 -3.90
N VAL A 79 -15.15 26.45 -3.27
CA VAL A 79 -13.99 25.80 -3.91
C VAL A 79 -14.17 24.27 -3.91
N PRO A 80 -14.09 23.60 -5.07
CA PRO A 80 -14.16 22.14 -5.15
C PRO A 80 -13.05 21.45 -4.35
N VAL A 81 -13.39 20.39 -3.62
CA VAL A 81 -12.42 19.54 -2.93
C VAL A 81 -11.88 18.50 -3.91
N SER A 82 -10.56 18.37 -3.98
CA SER A 82 -9.88 17.34 -4.76
C SER A 82 -8.79 16.69 -3.92
N THR A 83 -8.59 15.39 -4.12
CA THR A 83 -7.55 14.61 -3.46
C THR A 83 -6.59 14.05 -4.51
N MET A 84 -5.29 14.19 -4.26
CA MET A 84 -4.26 13.47 -5.00
C MET A 84 -3.74 12.33 -4.12
N CYS A 85 -3.45 11.18 -4.72
CA CYS A 85 -2.82 10.07 -4.02
C CYS A 85 -1.69 9.47 -4.86
N LEU A 86 -0.72 8.86 -4.18
CA LEU A 86 0.28 8.01 -4.81
C LEU A 86 -0.29 6.60 -4.97
N THR A 87 -0.24 6.07 -6.19
CA THR A 87 -0.71 4.74 -6.55
C THR A 87 0.32 3.66 -6.22
N THR A 88 0.62 3.51 -4.92
CA THR A 88 1.51 2.44 -4.44
C THR A 88 0.86 1.05 -4.58
N ILE A 89 1.66 -0.01 -4.45
CA ILE A 89 1.19 -1.41 -4.51
C ILE A 89 0.14 -1.77 -3.43
N LEU A 90 -0.03 -0.93 -2.40
CA LEU A 90 -1.02 -1.08 -1.34
C LEU A 90 -2.15 -0.03 -1.40
N SER A 91 -2.23 0.76 -2.48
CA SER A 91 -3.19 1.86 -2.56
C SER A 91 -4.65 1.38 -2.71
N LEU A 92 -5.53 1.95 -1.88
CA LEU A 92 -6.98 1.76 -1.96
C LEU A 92 -7.59 2.50 -3.15
N SER A 93 -6.95 3.55 -3.64
CA SER A 93 -7.43 4.38 -4.75
C SER A 93 -7.06 3.82 -6.13
N TYR A 94 -6.34 2.70 -6.18
CA TYR A 94 -5.93 2.08 -7.43
C TYR A 94 -7.10 1.40 -8.13
N ALA A 95 -7.39 1.78 -9.38
CA ALA A 95 -8.51 1.28 -10.19
C ALA A 95 -8.19 0.03 -11.04
N GLU A 96 -6.95 -0.19 -11.49
CA GLU A 96 -6.61 -1.38 -12.28
C GLU A 96 -6.51 -2.67 -11.45
N PRO A 97 -7.15 -3.77 -11.90
CA PRO A 97 -7.07 -5.07 -11.24
C PRO A 97 -5.65 -5.67 -11.18
N ALA A 98 -4.76 -5.28 -12.09
CA ALA A 98 -3.41 -5.86 -12.20
C ALA A 98 -2.56 -5.71 -10.92
N HIS A 99 -2.83 -4.69 -10.09
CA HIS A 99 -2.13 -4.48 -8.82
C HIS A 99 -2.53 -5.46 -7.71
N GLU A 100 -3.68 -6.13 -7.84
CA GLU A 100 -4.10 -7.16 -6.90
C GLU A 100 -3.24 -8.42 -7.01
N THR A 101 -2.66 -8.68 -8.18
CA THR A 101 -1.94 -9.91 -8.50
C THR A 101 -0.44 -9.73 -8.72
N GLN A 102 0.02 -8.50 -9.00
CA GLN A 102 1.44 -8.18 -9.20
C GLN A 102 2.33 -8.61 -8.03
N SER A 103 3.48 -9.23 -8.24
CA SER A 103 4.43 -9.51 -7.15
C SER A 103 5.18 -8.26 -6.67
N LEU A 104 5.74 -8.31 -5.45
CA LEU A 104 6.55 -7.21 -4.90
C LEU A 104 7.77 -6.91 -5.77
N SER A 105 8.44 -7.95 -6.28
CA SER A 105 9.61 -7.82 -7.15
C SER A 105 9.28 -7.12 -8.46
N GLU A 106 8.12 -7.44 -9.07
CA GLU A 106 7.64 -6.75 -10.27
C GLU A 106 7.35 -5.27 -9.99
N ALA A 107 6.68 -4.96 -8.87
CA ALA A 107 6.36 -3.58 -8.51
C ALA A 107 7.62 -2.73 -8.27
N ILE A 108 8.61 -3.29 -7.56
CA ILE A 108 9.90 -2.60 -7.34
C ILE A 108 10.63 -2.41 -8.68
N SER A 109 10.61 -3.40 -9.56
CA SER A 109 11.23 -3.30 -10.89
C SER A 109 10.59 -2.20 -11.73
N GLN A 110 9.27 -2.07 -11.70
CA GLN A 110 8.56 -0.96 -12.36
C GLN A 110 8.96 0.41 -11.80
N LEU A 111 9.09 0.54 -10.48
CA LEU A 111 9.53 1.78 -9.85
C LEU A 111 10.97 2.16 -10.26
N LYS A 112 11.88 1.17 -10.35
CA LYS A 112 13.26 1.39 -10.83
C LYS A 112 13.26 1.91 -12.28
N ASN A 113 12.41 1.35 -13.15
CA ASN A 113 12.26 1.80 -14.53
C ASN A 113 11.69 3.23 -14.60
N TRP A 114 10.66 3.52 -13.80
CA TRP A 114 10.06 4.86 -13.77
C TRP A 114 11.06 5.92 -13.29
N LYS A 115 11.84 5.60 -12.25
CA LYS A 115 12.94 6.47 -11.78
C LYS A 115 13.91 6.82 -12.92
N SER A 116 14.36 5.82 -13.68
CA SER A 116 15.27 6.03 -14.81
C SER A 116 14.66 6.92 -15.90
N ILE A 117 13.37 6.75 -16.20
CA ILE A 117 12.67 7.61 -17.18
C ILE A 117 12.64 9.06 -16.68
N VAL A 118 12.26 9.29 -15.42
CA VAL A 118 12.18 10.64 -14.85
C VAL A 118 13.54 11.33 -14.86
N GLU A 119 14.61 10.63 -14.46
CA GLU A 119 15.97 11.16 -14.50
C GLU A 119 16.37 11.59 -15.91
N ASN A 120 16.14 10.73 -16.91
CA ASN A 120 16.50 11.00 -18.31
C ASN A 120 15.64 12.08 -19.00
N THR A 121 14.41 12.30 -18.52
CA THR A 121 13.46 13.21 -19.20
C THR A 121 13.42 14.61 -18.55
N VAL A 122 13.65 14.69 -17.24
CA VAL A 122 13.53 15.94 -16.47
C VAL A 122 14.89 16.60 -16.20
N PHE A 123 15.96 15.80 -16.16
CA PHE A 123 17.33 16.28 -15.97
C PHE A 123 18.27 15.70 -17.05
N PRO A 124 18.09 16.07 -18.34
CA PRO A 124 19.04 15.67 -19.36
C PRO A 124 20.43 16.26 -19.03
N GLU A 125 21.47 15.43 -19.10
CA GLU A 125 22.89 15.88 -19.07
C GLU A 125 23.21 16.84 -20.21
#